data_AF-A0A2V9TMQ1-F1
#
_entry.id   AF-A0A2V9TMQ1-F1
#
_cell.length_a   1.000
_cell.length_b   1.000
_cell.length_c   1.000
_cell.angle_alpha   90.00
_cell.angle_beta   90.00
_cell.angle_gamma   90.00
#
_symmetry.space_group_name_H-M   'P 1'
#
loop_
_entity.id
_entity.type
_entity.pdbx_description
1 polymer ?
#
loop_
_entity_poly.entity_id
_entity_poly.type
_entity_poly.pdbx_seq_one_letter_code
_entity_poly.pdbx_strand_id
1 'polypeptide(L)'
;GLYANYPIAMAPGMSLNAYFTYSVCLGMGIPWRTALGVVFLSGVLFVLLTITRVREQIVNGIPNCLKHSTAAGIGMFIAFVGLRNAKLVVANPATFVGIGSLSLPEVQVACFGLVFTLILMARKINGAILIGIAGTMLFGILRGLTHWPTAWLSIPHPGGTFLQLDLRAAVHLGLFEIVFAFLFVDLFDNVGTLVGVCEQGGFVKDGRIPRVGRVLLADGVGTVFGALTGTSTVTSYIESAAGVAAGARTGLSNVFVALLFLMAMFFSPIAG
;
A
#
# COMPACT_ATOMS: atom_id res chain seq x y z
N GLY A 1 15.09 2.22 -1.35
CA GLY A 1 16.33 1.47 -1.02
C GLY A 1 17.59 2.25 -1.34
N LEU A 2 18.16 2.04 -2.53
CA LEU A 2 19.51 2.51 -2.90
C LEU A 2 19.66 4.04 -2.99
N TYR A 3 18.65 4.73 -3.52
CA TYR A 3 18.73 6.17 -3.78
C TYR A 3 18.55 7.06 -2.54
N ALA A 4 17.46 6.83 -1.80
CA ALA A 4 17.12 7.64 -0.63
C ALA A 4 17.76 7.14 0.68
N ASN A 5 18.21 5.88 0.73
CA ASN A 5 18.74 5.20 1.92
C ASN A 5 17.83 5.34 3.16
N TYR A 6 16.54 5.06 2.98
CA TYR A 6 15.52 4.93 4.03
C TYR A 6 14.94 3.53 4.05
N PRO A 7 14.60 2.96 5.22
CA PRO A 7 13.95 1.64 5.35
C PRO A 7 12.43 1.70 5.04
N ILE A 8 12.05 2.43 4.00
CA ILE A 8 10.65 2.61 3.57
C ILE A 8 10.46 1.90 2.23
N ALA A 9 9.74 0.78 2.24
CA ALA A 9 9.37 0.07 1.02
C ALA A 9 8.26 0.84 0.28
N MET A 10 8.17 0.61 -1.03
CA MET A 10 7.13 1.20 -1.88
C MET A 10 6.30 0.08 -2.48
N ALA A 11 4.98 0.26 -2.52
CA ALA A 11 4.04 -0.67 -3.11
C ALA A 11 2.75 0.08 -3.50
N PRO A 12 1.80 -0.58 -4.20
CA PRO A 12 0.59 0.10 -4.69
C PRO A 12 -0.24 0.68 -3.54
N GLY A 13 -0.54 1.98 -3.59
CA GLY A 13 -1.27 2.67 -2.54
C GLY A 13 -2.70 2.17 -2.42
N MET A 14 -3.08 1.61 -1.26
CA MET A 14 -4.39 1.01 -1.08
C MET A 14 -5.54 2.02 -1.15
N SER A 15 -5.30 3.25 -0.67
CA SER A 15 -6.24 4.38 -0.80
C SER A 15 -6.48 4.73 -2.28
N LEU A 16 -5.39 4.82 -3.05
CA LEU A 16 -5.35 5.14 -4.48
C LEU A 16 -5.94 4.01 -5.34
N ASN A 17 -5.74 2.75 -4.94
CA ASN A 17 -6.37 1.58 -5.54
C ASN A 17 -7.90 1.62 -5.43
N ALA A 18 -8.41 2.01 -4.26
CA ALA A 18 -9.84 2.13 -4.03
C ALA A 18 -10.43 3.28 -4.88
N TYR A 19 -9.77 4.43 -4.91
CA TYR A 19 -10.19 5.55 -5.76
C TYR A 19 -10.15 5.18 -7.25
N PHE A 20 -9.07 4.56 -7.72
CA PHE A 20 -8.94 4.06 -9.10
C PHE A 20 -10.08 3.14 -9.49
N THR A 21 -10.38 2.13 -8.66
CA THR A 21 -11.35 1.09 -9.00
C THR A 21 -12.78 1.58 -8.85
N TYR A 22 -13.14 2.13 -7.69
CA TYR A 22 -14.52 2.42 -7.36
C TYR A 22 -14.98 3.79 -7.84
N SER A 23 -14.12 4.80 -7.83
CA SER A 23 -14.50 6.16 -8.26
C SER A 23 -14.27 6.34 -9.75
N VAL A 24 -13.05 6.06 -10.24
CA VAL A 24 -12.69 6.35 -11.64
C VAL A 24 -13.25 5.28 -12.58
N CYS A 25 -12.94 4.01 -12.35
CA CYS A 25 -13.34 2.96 -13.29
C CYS A 25 -14.83 2.63 -13.21
N LEU A 26 -15.35 2.36 -12.01
CA LEU A 26 -16.74 1.97 -11.82
C LEU A 26 -17.68 3.18 -11.73
N GLY A 27 -17.31 4.21 -10.97
CA GLY A 27 -18.16 5.38 -10.74
C GLY A 27 -18.32 6.28 -11.96
N MET A 28 -17.23 6.56 -12.67
CA MET A 28 -17.22 7.42 -13.86
C MET A 28 -17.28 6.64 -15.18
N GLY A 29 -17.26 5.30 -15.13
CA GLY A 29 -17.30 4.44 -16.32
C GLY A 29 -16.05 4.51 -17.20
N ILE A 30 -14.92 5.00 -16.67
CA ILE A 30 -13.68 5.16 -17.42
C ILE A 30 -12.99 3.81 -17.56
N PRO A 31 -12.58 3.38 -18.77
CA PRO A 31 -11.83 2.14 -18.93
C PRO A 31 -10.53 2.16 -18.10
N TRP A 32 -10.22 1.03 -17.44
CA TRP A 32 -9.03 0.91 -16.60
C TRP A 32 -7.72 1.24 -17.34
N ARG A 33 -7.65 0.97 -18.65
CA ARG A 33 -6.52 1.34 -19.52
C ARG A 33 -6.31 2.85 -19.59
N THR A 34 -7.40 3.60 -19.72
CA THR A 34 -7.40 5.06 -19.71
C THR A 34 -7.05 5.59 -18.33
N ALA A 35 -7.60 4.99 -17.27
CA ALA A 35 -7.27 5.35 -15.89
C ALA A 35 -5.79 5.10 -15.58
N LEU A 36 -5.17 4.02 -16.09
CA LEU A 36 -3.72 3.81 -16.00
C LEU A 36 -2.92 4.88 -16.73
N GLY A 37 -3.41 5.35 -17.88
CA GLY A 37 -2.82 6.51 -18.58
C GLY A 37 -2.83 7.77 -17.72
N VAL A 38 -3.92 8.01 -16.97
CA VAL A 38 -4.03 9.12 -16.01
C VAL A 38 -3.03 8.96 -14.85
N VAL A 39 -2.90 7.76 -14.30
CA VAL A 39 -1.91 7.46 -13.24
C VAL A 39 -0.48 7.70 -13.75
N PHE A 40 -0.17 7.28 -14.98
CA PHE A 40 1.14 7.55 -15.61
C PHE A 40 1.41 9.05 -15.72
N LEU A 41 0.45 9.83 -16.22
CA LEU A 41 0.57 11.29 -16.34
C LEU A 41 0.74 11.96 -14.97
N SER A 42 0.00 11.49 -13.96
CA SER A 42 0.15 11.94 -12.57
C SER A 42 1.56 11.64 -12.03
N GLY A 43 2.10 10.44 -12.30
CA GLY A 43 3.47 10.06 -11.96
C GLY A 43 4.53 10.96 -12.63
N VAL A 44 4.36 11.25 -13.92
CA VAL A 44 5.26 12.17 -14.64
C VAL A 44 5.20 13.57 -14.04
N LEU A 45 3.99 14.06 -13.75
CA LEU A 45 3.79 15.34 -13.08
C LEU A 45 4.45 15.35 -11.70
N PHE A 46 4.38 14.25 -10.95
CA PHE A 46 5.05 14.10 -9.67
C PHE A 46 6.56 14.18 -9.77
N VAL A 47 7.16 13.50 -10.75
CA VAL A 47 8.60 13.58 -11.01
C VAL A 47 8.99 15.03 -11.30
N LEU A 48 8.24 15.72 -12.17
CA LEU A 48 8.49 17.13 -12.51
C LEU A 48 8.39 18.04 -11.29
N LEU A 49 7.31 17.93 -10.51
CA LEU A 49 7.11 18.73 -9.28
C LEU A 49 8.12 18.44 -8.18
N THR A 50 8.69 17.22 -8.16
CA THR A 50 9.75 16.87 -7.22
C THR A 50 11.08 17.48 -7.63
N ILE A 51 11.41 17.47 -8.93
CA ILE A 51 12.63 18.09 -9.46
C ILE A 51 12.62 19.60 -9.24
N THR A 52 11.46 20.25 -9.41
CA THR A 52 11.28 21.68 -9.13
C THR A 52 11.20 22.03 -7.64
N ARG A 53 11.36 21.04 -6.75
CA ARG A 53 11.28 21.15 -5.26
C ARG A 53 9.94 21.64 -4.71
N VAL A 54 8.91 21.75 -5.54
CA VAL A 54 7.56 22.16 -5.12
C VAL A 54 7.00 21.18 -4.10
N ARG A 55 7.10 19.85 -4.34
CA ARG A 55 6.63 18.86 -3.36
C ARG A 55 7.32 18.98 -2.03
N GLU A 56 8.65 19.13 -2.01
CA GLU A 56 9.42 19.24 -0.77
C GLU A 56 9.00 20.46 0.06
N GLN A 57 8.74 21.59 -0.60
CA GLN A 57 8.21 22.78 0.06
C GLN A 57 6.82 22.54 0.64
N ILE A 58 5.92 21.87 -0.10
CA ILE A 58 4.58 21.52 0.39
C ILE A 58 4.69 20.63 1.63
N VAL A 59 5.48 19.55 1.58
CA VAL A 59 5.65 18.61 2.71
C VAL A 59 6.20 19.32 3.95
N ASN A 60 7.19 20.20 3.77
CA ASN A 60 7.76 20.96 4.87
C ASN A 60 6.80 22.02 5.43
N GLY A 61 5.88 22.52 4.62
CA GLY A 61 4.84 23.48 5.03
C GLY A 61 3.64 22.86 5.74
N ILE A 62 3.41 21.54 5.61
CA ILE A 62 2.30 20.87 6.28
C ILE A 62 2.55 20.82 7.81
N PRO A 63 1.63 21.34 8.64
CA PRO A 63 1.70 21.25 10.10
C PRO A 63 1.79 19.81 10.61
N ASN A 64 2.50 19.61 11.73
CA ASN A 64 2.66 18.27 12.32
C ASN A 64 1.32 17.64 12.70
N CYS A 65 0.32 18.43 13.14
CA CYS A 65 -1.01 17.91 13.43
C CYS A 65 -1.67 17.24 12.22
N LEU A 66 -1.54 17.80 11.02
CA LEU A 66 -2.04 17.18 9.79
C LEU A 66 -1.26 15.91 9.46
N LYS A 67 0.07 15.95 9.57
CA LYS A 67 0.94 14.78 9.30
C LYS A 67 0.56 13.57 10.16
N HIS A 68 0.42 13.75 11.47
CA HIS A 68 0.03 12.66 12.37
C HIS A 68 -1.42 12.21 12.13
N SER A 69 -2.33 13.14 11.86
CA SER A 69 -3.73 12.82 11.58
C SER A 69 -3.88 11.98 10.32
N THR A 70 -3.07 12.26 9.28
CA THR A 70 -3.04 11.46 8.05
C THR A 70 -2.55 10.04 8.34
N ALA A 71 -1.47 9.86 9.10
CA ALA A 71 -0.97 8.54 9.49
C ALA A 71 -2.02 7.73 10.28
N ALA A 72 -2.68 8.36 11.26
CA ALA A 72 -3.76 7.74 12.02
C ALA A 72 -4.97 7.36 11.15
N GLY A 73 -5.36 8.24 10.22
CA GLY A 73 -6.45 8.01 9.27
C GLY A 73 -6.18 6.84 8.33
N ILE A 74 -4.98 6.75 7.75
CA ILE A 74 -4.56 5.62 6.90
C ILE A 74 -4.60 4.32 7.70
N GLY A 75 -4.05 4.32 8.92
CA GLY A 75 -4.08 3.14 9.81
C GLY A 75 -5.51 2.67 10.11
N MET A 76 -6.42 3.59 10.44
CA MET A 76 -7.83 3.28 10.70
C MET A 76 -8.53 2.75 9.45
N PHE A 77 -8.23 3.30 8.27
CA PHE A 77 -8.78 2.85 7.00
C PHE A 77 -8.32 1.42 6.66
N ILE A 78 -7.02 1.13 6.77
CA ILE A 78 -6.47 -0.22 6.52
C ILE A 78 -7.05 -1.22 7.53
N ALA A 79 -7.15 -0.85 8.80
CA ALA A 79 -7.78 -1.68 9.82
C ALA A 79 -9.25 -1.99 9.48
N PHE A 80 -10.01 -0.99 9.05
CA PHE A 80 -11.40 -1.16 8.62
C PHE A 80 -11.53 -2.09 7.41
N VAL A 81 -10.68 -1.92 6.39
CA VAL A 81 -10.64 -2.80 5.21
C VAL A 81 -10.30 -4.24 5.62
N GLY A 82 -9.34 -4.43 6.53
CA GLY A 82 -8.99 -5.74 7.10
C GLY A 82 -10.17 -6.39 7.81
N LEU A 83 -10.87 -5.66 8.69
CA LEU A 83 -12.06 -6.14 9.40
C LEU A 83 -13.21 -6.50 8.43
N ARG A 84 -13.38 -5.72 7.36
CA ARG A 84 -14.36 -6.01 6.31
C ARG A 84 -14.02 -7.27 5.53
N ASN A 85 -12.76 -7.45 5.13
CA ASN A 85 -12.29 -8.63 4.41
C ASN A 85 -12.39 -9.89 5.28
N ALA A 86 -12.15 -9.76 6.58
CA ALA A 86 -12.33 -10.80 7.59
C ALA A 86 -13.81 -11.11 7.93
N LYS A 87 -14.77 -10.39 7.33
CA LYS A 87 -16.21 -10.47 7.64
C LYS A 87 -16.58 -10.13 9.08
N LEU A 88 -15.66 -9.56 9.87
CA LEU A 88 -15.93 -9.03 11.22
C LEU A 88 -16.81 -7.78 11.15
N VAL A 89 -16.61 -6.98 10.11
CA VAL A 89 -17.45 -5.84 9.77
C VAL A 89 -18.24 -6.17 8.49
N VAL A 90 -19.56 -6.08 8.58
CA VAL A 90 -20.48 -6.31 7.46
C VAL A 90 -21.31 -5.06 7.16
N ALA A 91 -21.78 -4.93 5.92
CA ALA A 91 -22.66 -3.84 5.56
C ALA A 91 -24.01 -4.01 6.27
N ASN A 92 -24.49 -2.94 6.91
CA ASN A 92 -25.80 -2.90 7.52
C ASN A 92 -26.63 -1.80 6.84
N PRO A 93 -27.84 -2.09 6.30
CA PRO A 93 -28.67 -1.09 5.63
C PRO A 93 -29.05 0.12 6.52
N ALA A 94 -29.13 -0.08 7.85
CA ALA A 94 -29.53 0.96 8.79
C ALA A 94 -28.36 1.79 9.33
N THR A 95 -27.17 1.20 9.48
CA THR A 95 -26.02 1.85 10.13
C THR A 95 -24.76 1.91 9.26
N PHE A 96 -24.82 1.42 8.03
CA PHE A 96 -23.70 1.15 7.11
C PHE A 96 -22.65 0.15 7.62
N VAL A 97 -22.45 0.04 8.93
CA VAL A 97 -21.51 -0.84 9.62
C VAL A 97 -22.26 -1.71 10.63
N GLY A 98 -22.13 -3.02 10.50
CA GLY A 98 -22.66 -4.02 11.42
C GLY A 98 -21.60 -5.04 11.84
N ILE A 99 -21.89 -5.76 12.92
CA ILE A 99 -21.02 -6.85 13.43
C ILE A 99 -21.31 -8.12 12.63
N GLY A 100 -20.26 -8.77 12.14
CA GLY A 100 -20.34 -10.08 11.50
C GLY A 100 -20.66 -11.21 12.49
N SER A 101 -21.25 -12.29 11.98
CA SER A 101 -21.59 -13.45 12.82
C SER A 101 -20.33 -14.23 13.22
N LEU A 102 -20.13 -14.44 14.53
CA LEU A 102 -19.05 -15.27 15.07
C LEU A 102 -19.19 -16.76 14.73
N SER A 103 -20.36 -17.19 14.24
CA SER A 103 -20.59 -18.56 13.78
C SER A 103 -19.91 -18.85 12.43
N LEU A 104 -19.54 -17.81 11.69
CA LEU A 104 -18.88 -17.96 10.40
C LEU A 104 -17.44 -18.44 10.58
N PRO A 105 -17.01 -19.51 9.87
CA PRO A 105 -15.64 -20.00 9.98
C PRO A 105 -14.59 -18.95 9.63
N GLU A 106 -14.88 -18.04 8.68
CA GLU A 106 -13.98 -16.95 8.26
C GLU A 106 -13.68 -15.99 9.42
N VAL A 107 -14.74 -15.62 10.16
CA VAL A 107 -14.63 -14.73 11.33
C VAL A 107 -13.83 -15.42 12.43
N GLN A 108 -14.03 -16.73 12.63
CA GLN A 108 -13.29 -17.51 13.63
C GLN A 108 -11.80 -17.60 13.30
N VAL A 109 -11.45 -17.83 12.03
CA VAL A 109 -10.05 -17.86 11.57
C VAL A 109 -9.41 -16.49 11.71
N ALA A 110 -10.13 -15.41 11.37
CA ALA A 110 -9.64 -14.05 11.55
C ALA A 110 -9.40 -13.69 13.03
N CYS A 111 -10.36 -14.01 13.91
CA CYS A 111 -10.22 -13.81 15.35
C CYS A 111 -9.04 -14.60 15.93
N PHE A 112 -8.90 -15.87 15.53
CA PHE A 112 -7.76 -16.70 15.91
C PHE A 112 -6.45 -16.06 15.46
N GLY A 113 -6.34 -15.69 14.18
CA GLY A 113 -5.13 -15.11 13.62
C GLY A 113 -4.73 -13.80 14.29
N LEU A 114 -5.69 -12.93 14.55
CA LEU A 114 -5.49 -11.66 15.23
C LEU A 114 -5.00 -11.87 16.66
N VAL A 115 -5.70 -12.69 17.45
CA VAL A 115 -5.31 -12.99 18.85
C VAL A 115 -3.96 -13.70 18.90
N PHE A 116 -3.73 -14.68 18.03
CA PHE A 116 -2.48 -15.44 17.95
C PHE A 116 -1.30 -14.52 17.63
N THR A 117 -1.44 -13.65 16.62
CA THR A 117 -0.41 -12.67 16.27
C THR A 117 -0.15 -11.69 17.41
N LEU A 118 -1.20 -11.18 18.07
CA LEU A 118 -1.05 -10.29 19.23
C LEU A 118 -0.32 -10.94 20.39
N ILE A 119 -0.60 -12.22 20.69
CA ILE A 119 0.10 -12.97 21.75
C ILE A 119 1.60 -13.09 21.41
N LEU A 120 1.94 -13.44 20.18
CA LEU A 120 3.33 -13.55 19.73
C LEU A 120 4.06 -12.20 19.80
N MET A 121 3.38 -11.12 19.41
CA MET A 121 3.90 -9.75 19.52
C MET A 121 4.10 -9.33 20.98
N ALA A 122 3.15 -9.62 21.86
CA ALA A 122 3.25 -9.33 23.30
C ALA A 122 4.41 -10.09 23.95
N ARG A 123 4.69 -11.32 23.48
CA ARG A 123 5.85 -12.12 23.88
C ARG A 123 7.17 -11.70 23.22
N LYS A 124 7.16 -10.65 22.38
CA LYS A 124 8.33 -10.14 21.65
C LYS A 124 9.06 -11.21 20.84
N ILE A 125 8.32 -12.15 20.26
CA ILE A 125 8.90 -13.21 19.41
C ILE A 125 9.28 -12.59 18.06
N ASN A 126 10.53 -12.78 17.64
CA ASN A 126 11.01 -12.31 16.34
C ASN A 126 10.21 -12.97 15.21
N GLY A 127 9.66 -12.16 14.31
CA GLY A 127 8.82 -12.66 13.21
C GLY A 127 7.37 -12.99 13.62
N ALA A 128 6.88 -12.47 14.75
CA ALA A 128 5.52 -12.68 15.25
C ALA A 128 4.42 -12.53 14.17
N ILE A 129 4.52 -11.51 13.31
CA ILE A 129 3.56 -11.29 12.22
C ILE A 129 3.61 -12.44 11.19
N LEU A 130 4.80 -12.86 10.77
CA LEU A 130 4.96 -13.96 9.80
C LEU A 130 4.48 -15.30 10.37
N ILE A 131 4.84 -15.60 11.61
CA ILE A 131 4.38 -16.81 12.31
C ILE A 131 2.86 -16.76 12.50
N GLY A 132 2.31 -15.58 12.81
CA GLY A 132 0.88 -15.33 12.90
C GLY A 132 0.15 -15.64 11.60
N ILE A 133 0.65 -15.14 10.47
CA ILE A 133 0.11 -15.42 9.13
C ILE A 133 0.15 -16.92 8.83
N ALA A 134 1.29 -17.59 9.07
CA ALA A 134 1.43 -19.02 8.83
C ALA A 134 0.48 -19.86 9.72
N GLY A 135 0.34 -19.51 11.00
CA GLY A 135 -0.59 -20.17 11.91
C GLY A 135 -2.06 -19.97 11.50
N THR A 136 -2.40 -18.76 11.05
CA THR A 136 -3.75 -18.44 10.56
C THR A 136 -4.07 -19.22 9.28
N MET A 137 -3.11 -19.31 8.35
CA MET A 137 -3.21 -20.12 7.14
C MET A 137 -3.48 -21.59 7.48
N LEU A 138 -2.68 -22.18 8.38
CA LEU A 138 -2.86 -23.58 8.79
C LEU A 138 -4.24 -23.81 9.41
N PHE A 139 -4.69 -22.89 10.26
CA PHE A 139 -6.03 -22.98 10.86
C PHE A 139 -7.15 -22.82 9.82
N GLY A 140 -6.96 -21.94 8.82
CA GLY A 140 -7.88 -21.82 7.68
C GLY A 140 -8.01 -23.11 6.86
N ILE A 141 -6.90 -23.84 6.70
CA ILE A 141 -6.86 -25.14 6.00
C ILE A 141 -7.58 -26.21 6.81
N LEU A 142 -7.36 -26.26 8.13
CA LEU A 142 -8.07 -27.17 9.03
C LEU A 142 -9.58 -26.91 9.05
N ARG A 143 -10.02 -25.67 8.86
CA ARG A 143 -11.44 -25.29 8.75
C ARG A 143 -12.02 -25.45 7.35
N GLY A 144 -11.23 -25.89 6.37
CA GLY A 144 -11.67 -26.10 5.00
C GLY A 144 -11.98 -24.82 4.23
N LEU A 145 -11.52 -23.66 4.71
CA LEU A 145 -11.72 -22.35 4.06
C LEU A 145 -10.72 -22.09 2.93
N THR A 146 -9.56 -22.73 3.00
CA THR A 146 -8.55 -22.68 1.95
C THR A 146 -7.93 -24.06 1.76
N HIS A 147 -7.42 -24.30 0.56
CA HIS A 147 -6.86 -25.58 0.17
C HIS A 147 -5.34 -25.54 0.24
N TRP A 148 -4.72 -26.72 0.33
CA TRP A 148 -3.29 -26.82 0.14
C TRP A 148 -2.95 -26.37 -1.29
N PRO A 149 -1.89 -25.57 -1.50
CA PRO A 149 -1.57 -25.06 -2.82
C PRO A 149 -1.34 -26.21 -3.80
N THR A 150 -2.07 -26.17 -4.92
CA THR A 150 -2.03 -27.21 -5.97
C THR A 150 -0.75 -27.16 -6.79
N ALA A 151 -0.08 -26.02 -6.82
CA ALA A 151 1.24 -25.84 -7.39
C ALA A 151 2.10 -24.98 -6.45
N TRP A 152 3.42 -25.20 -6.48
CA TRP A 152 4.36 -24.41 -5.67
C TRP A 152 4.98 -23.27 -6.45
N LEU A 153 5.16 -23.46 -7.77
CA LEU A 153 5.65 -22.45 -8.68
C LEU A 153 4.66 -22.22 -9.82
N SER A 154 4.46 -20.95 -10.17
CA SER A 154 3.94 -20.53 -11.47
C SER A 154 4.92 -19.55 -12.10
N ILE A 155 4.92 -19.52 -13.44
CA ILE A 155 5.65 -18.48 -14.17
C ILE A 155 4.73 -17.25 -14.20
N PRO A 156 5.11 -16.13 -13.55
CA PRO A 156 4.30 -14.92 -13.60
C PRO A 156 4.23 -14.42 -15.04
N HIS A 157 3.02 -14.24 -15.58
CA HIS A 157 2.83 -13.79 -16.94
C HIS A 157 2.35 -12.34 -17.00
N PRO A 158 3.21 -11.37 -17.37
CA PRO A 158 2.88 -9.94 -17.37
C PRO A 158 1.93 -9.52 -18.52
N GLY A 159 1.55 -10.43 -19.42
CA GLY A 159 0.90 -10.11 -20.69
C GLY A 159 -0.47 -9.42 -20.59
N GLY A 160 -1.17 -9.55 -19.46
CA GLY A 160 -2.52 -8.99 -19.29
C GLY A 160 -2.57 -7.48 -19.07
N THR A 161 -1.49 -6.87 -18.54
CA THR A 161 -1.52 -5.48 -18.05
C THR A 161 -0.32 -4.65 -18.49
N PHE A 162 0.76 -5.30 -18.93
CA PHE A 162 1.99 -4.62 -19.34
C PHE A 162 1.77 -3.73 -20.58
N LEU A 163 2.13 -2.44 -20.47
CA LEU A 163 2.00 -1.42 -21.51
C LEU A 163 0.59 -1.28 -22.11
N GLN A 164 -0.43 -1.67 -21.36
CA GLN A 164 -1.82 -1.62 -21.82
C GLN A 164 -2.51 -0.26 -21.57
N LEU A 165 -1.77 0.72 -21.05
CA LEU A 165 -2.24 2.08 -20.77
C LEU A 165 -2.58 2.85 -22.06
N ASP A 166 -3.65 3.64 -21.99
CA ASP A 166 -4.10 4.48 -23.09
C ASP A 166 -3.85 5.96 -22.78
N LEU A 167 -2.71 6.46 -23.25
CA LEU A 167 -2.31 7.86 -23.10
C LEU A 167 -3.15 8.81 -23.95
N ARG A 168 -3.62 8.36 -25.12
CA ARG A 168 -4.40 9.23 -26.02
C ARG A 168 -5.75 9.54 -25.38
N ALA A 169 -6.45 8.50 -24.91
CA ALA A 169 -7.71 8.70 -24.20
C ALA A 169 -7.50 9.51 -22.91
N ALA A 170 -6.41 9.28 -22.17
CA ALA A 170 -6.13 10.02 -20.93
C ALA A 170 -5.94 11.53 -21.15
N VAL A 171 -5.29 11.93 -22.25
CA VAL A 171 -5.07 13.35 -22.59
C VAL A 171 -6.33 14.01 -23.18
N HIS A 172 -7.10 13.29 -24.00
CA HIS A 172 -8.28 13.85 -24.68
C HIS A 172 -9.49 14.09 -23.76
N LEU A 173 -9.62 13.32 -22.67
CA LEU A 173 -10.80 13.37 -21.80
C LEU A 173 -10.84 14.55 -20.82
N GLY A 174 -9.89 15.51 -20.87
CA GLY A 174 -9.89 16.64 -19.94
C GLY A 174 -9.77 16.21 -18.47
N LEU A 175 -9.15 15.05 -18.21
CA LEU A 175 -9.07 14.41 -16.88
C LEU A 175 -8.09 15.10 -15.93
N PHE A 176 -7.85 16.40 -16.10
CA PHE A 176 -7.00 17.19 -15.23
C PHE A 176 -7.48 17.10 -13.78
N GLU A 177 -8.80 17.10 -13.56
CA GLU A 177 -9.39 16.91 -12.23
C GLU A 177 -9.00 15.57 -11.60
N ILE A 178 -9.00 14.48 -12.39
CA ILE A 178 -8.62 13.14 -11.90
C ILE A 178 -7.11 13.08 -11.63
N VAL A 179 -6.28 13.62 -12.53
CA VAL A 179 -4.83 13.74 -12.32
C VAL A 179 -4.54 14.50 -11.04
N PHE A 180 -5.24 15.62 -10.82
CA PHE A 180 -5.10 16.46 -9.64
C PHE A 180 -5.57 15.75 -8.37
N ALA A 181 -6.68 15.01 -8.43
CA ALA A 181 -7.17 14.21 -7.32
C ALA A 181 -6.17 13.10 -6.93
N PHE A 182 -5.65 12.34 -7.90
CA PHE A 182 -4.59 11.36 -7.64
C PHE A 182 -3.34 12.01 -7.03
N LEU A 183 -2.94 13.16 -7.56
CA LEU A 183 -1.78 13.89 -7.06
C LEU A 183 -1.98 14.34 -5.60
N PHE A 184 -3.16 14.86 -5.28
CA PHE A 184 -3.45 15.32 -3.93
C PHE A 184 -3.50 14.16 -2.95
N VAL A 185 -4.25 13.09 -3.28
CA VAL A 185 -4.38 11.91 -2.42
C VAL A 185 -3.00 11.26 -2.18
N ASP A 186 -2.21 11.05 -3.23
CA ASP A 186 -0.89 10.43 -3.10
C ASP A 186 0.11 11.32 -2.34
N LEU A 187 0.03 12.65 -2.51
CA LEU A 187 0.86 13.55 -1.71
C LEU A 187 0.59 13.37 -0.21
N PHE A 188 -0.68 13.30 0.21
CA PHE A 188 -1.01 13.09 1.62
C PHE A 188 -0.70 11.67 2.08
N ASP A 189 -0.96 10.64 1.28
CA ASP A 189 -0.69 9.25 1.63
C ASP A 189 0.82 9.03 1.86
N ASN A 190 1.63 9.55 0.94
CA ASN A 190 3.08 9.46 1.03
C ASN A 190 3.61 10.29 2.21
N VAL A 191 3.12 11.52 2.44
CA VAL A 191 3.53 12.34 3.59
C VAL A 191 3.17 11.68 4.92
N GLY A 192 1.92 11.20 5.06
CA GLY A 192 1.46 10.54 6.27
C GLY A 192 2.29 9.31 6.59
N THR A 193 2.55 8.48 5.58
CA THR A 193 3.39 7.30 5.72
C THR A 193 4.84 7.65 6.03
N LEU A 194 5.42 8.61 5.31
CA LEU A 194 6.79 9.07 5.55
C LEU A 194 6.98 9.55 6.98
N VAL A 195 6.07 10.36 7.48
CA VAL A 195 6.14 10.89 8.85
C VAL A 195 5.97 9.76 9.87
N GLY A 196 4.95 8.91 9.72
CA GLY A 196 4.72 7.80 10.64
C GLY A 196 5.93 6.86 10.76
N VAL A 197 6.53 6.48 9.63
CA VAL A 197 7.69 5.58 9.63
C VAL A 197 8.97 6.30 10.07
N CYS A 198 9.17 7.56 9.66
CA CYS A 198 10.37 8.32 10.02
C CYS A 198 10.41 8.68 11.51
N GLU A 199 9.27 9.01 12.13
CA GLU A 199 9.18 9.29 13.56
C GLU A 199 9.48 8.04 14.39
N GLN A 200 8.85 6.92 14.03
CA GLN A 200 9.11 5.64 14.70
C GLN A 200 10.55 5.17 14.53
N GLY A 201 11.19 5.52 13.41
CA GLY A 201 12.60 5.22 13.13
C GLY A 201 13.61 6.22 13.70
N GLY A 202 13.16 7.31 14.32
CA GLY A 202 14.05 8.37 14.84
C GLY A 202 14.79 9.13 13.75
N PHE A 203 14.22 9.20 12.53
CA PHE A 203 14.84 9.85 11.38
C PHE A 203 14.48 11.33 11.22
N VAL A 204 13.49 11.83 11.96
CA VAL A 204 13.09 13.24 11.96
C VAL A 204 14.14 14.06 12.71
N LYS A 205 14.67 15.10 12.06
CA LYS A 205 15.62 16.06 12.65
C LYS A 205 15.06 17.46 12.48
N ASP A 206 14.96 18.21 13.58
CA ASP A 206 14.45 19.59 13.58
C ASP A 206 13.06 19.75 12.91
N GLY A 207 12.18 18.77 13.12
CA GLY A 207 10.84 18.75 12.52
C GLY A 207 10.82 18.51 10.99
N ARG A 208 11.97 18.18 10.39
CA ARG A 208 12.11 17.89 8.96
C ARG A 208 12.64 16.48 8.74
N ILE A 209 12.27 15.91 7.59
CA ILE A 209 12.78 14.62 7.15
C ILE A 209 13.98 14.88 6.22
N PRO A 210 15.21 14.48 6.60
CA PRO A 210 16.36 14.69 5.74
C PRO A 210 16.17 13.95 4.41
N ARG A 211 16.65 14.53 3.30
CA ARG A 211 16.59 13.90 1.96
C ARG A 211 15.17 13.52 1.50
N VAL A 212 14.13 14.20 1.99
CA VAL A 212 12.73 13.93 1.61
C VAL A 212 12.53 14.00 0.09
N GLY A 213 13.18 14.95 -0.60
CA GLY A 213 13.11 15.05 -2.06
C GLY A 213 13.58 13.78 -2.79
N ARG A 214 14.55 13.03 -2.23
CA ARG A 214 14.98 11.75 -2.82
C ARG A 214 13.94 10.65 -2.66
N VAL A 215 13.20 10.67 -1.54
CA VAL A 215 12.12 9.71 -1.31
C VAL A 215 10.94 10.01 -2.23
N LEU A 216 10.55 11.28 -2.32
CA LEU A 216 9.48 11.74 -3.21
C LEU A 216 9.80 11.49 -4.69
N LEU A 217 11.08 11.55 -5.08
CA LEU A 217 11.48 11.24 -6.45
C LEU A 217 11.40 9.75 -6.72
N ALA A 218 11.85 8.92 -5.77
CA ALA A 218 11.74 7.46 -5.89
C ALA A 218 10.28 7.00 -6.01
N ASP A 219 9.38 7.65 -5.27
CA ASP A 219 7.93 7.48 -5.32
C ASP A 219 7.35 7.85 -6.69
N GLY A 220 7.62 9.05 -7.20
CA GLY A 220 7.14 9.47 -8.52
C GLY A 220 7.65 8.57 -9.65
N VAL A 221 8.93 8.20 -9.62
CA VAL A 221 9.51 7.24 -10.56
C VAL A 221 8.86 5.86 -10.41
N GLY A 222 8.65 5.40 -9.18
CA GLY A 222 7.94 4.16 -8.88
C GLY A 222 6.53 4.14 -9.48
N THR A 223 5.79 5.25 -9.38
CA THR A 223 4.45 5.38 -9.97
C THR A 223 4.49 5.35 -11.50
N VAL A 224 5.46 6.02 -12.13
CA VAL A 224 5.62 5.99 -13.60
C VAL A 224 5.86 4.56 -14.08
N PHE A 225 6.84 3.85 -13.51
CA PHE A 225 7.12 2.45 -13.86
C PHE A 225 5.98 1.52 -13.48
N GLY A 226 5.33 1.77 -12.35
CA GLY A 226 4.16 1.04 -11.90
C GLY A 226 3.04 1.09 -12.94
N ALA A 227 2.66 2.28 -13.38
CA ALA A 227 1.64 2.48 -14.40
C ALA A 227 1.99 1.78 -15.73
N LEU A 228 3.26 1.80 -16.14
CA LEU A 228 3.73 1.07 -17.34
C LEU A 228 3.52 -0.45 -17.21
N THR A 229 3.70 -0.99 -16.01
CA THR A 229 3.48 -2.43 -15.72
C THR A 229 2.02 -2.78 -15.41
N GLY A 230 1.14 -1.77 -15.36
CA GLY A 230 -0.28 -1.92 -15.11
C GLY A 230 -0.69 -1.95 -13.64
N THR A 231 0.17 -1.51 -12.73
CA THR A 231 -0.23 -1.17 -11.36
C THR A 231 -0.69 0.29 -11.29
N SER A 232 -1.54 0.60 -10.32
CA SER A 232 -1.91 1.96 -9.95
C SER A 232 -0.71 2.74 -9.35
N THR A 233 -1.00 3.91 -8.77
CA THR A 233 -0.04 4.74 -8.05
C THR A 233 0.74 3.94 -6.99
N VAL A 234 2.07 3.99 -7.09
CA VAL A 234 3.00 3.36 -6.15
C VAL A 234 3.36 4.39 -5.10
N THR A 235 3.17 4.05 -3.83
CA THR A 235 3.41 4.95 -2.71
C THR A 235 4.21 4.26 -1.60
N SER A 236 4.64 5.04 -0.60
CA SER A 236 5.33 4.51 0.57
C SER A 236 4.40 3.59 1.39
N TYR A 237 4.90 2.43 1.83
CA TYR A 237 4.10 1.48 2.64
C TYR A 237 4.26 1.72 4.14
N ILE A 238 3.12 1.90 4.83
CA ILE A 238 3.09 2.15 6.28
C ILE A 238 3.58 0.95 7.08
N GLU A 239 3.44 -0.27 6.54
CA GLU A 239 3.93 -1.52 7.10
C GLU A 239 5.45 -1.53 7.27
N SER A 240 6.17 -0.64 6.57
CA SER A 240 7.60 -0.39 6.82
C SER A 240 7.87 0.02 8.27
N ALA A 241 6.88 0.58 8.98
CA ALA A 241 6.88 0.82 10.42
C ALA A 241 7.24 -0.45 11.22
N ALA A 242 6.68 -1.60 10.86
CA ALA A 242 6.98 -2.87 11.52
C ALA A 242 8.44 -3.30 11.28
N GLY A 243 8.96 -3.08 10.07
CA GLY A 243 10.36 -3.31 9.76
C GLY A 243 11.30 -2.39 10.55
N VAL A 244 10.94 -1.11 10.67
CA VAL A 244 11.68 -0.12 11.47
C VAL A 244 11.63 -0.45 12.97
N ALA A 245 10.49 -0.94 13.47
CA ALA A 245 10.35 -1.43 14.84
C ALA A 245 11.22 -2.67 15.11
N ALA A 246 11.36 -3.55 14.11
CA ALA A 246 12.24 -4.71 14.15
C ALA A 246 13.73 -4.37 13.99
N GLY A 247 14.09 -3.09 13.79
CA GLY A 247 15.47 -2.62 13.74
C GLY A 247 15.97 -2.23 12.35
N ALA A 248 15.12 -2.15 11.32
CA ALA A 248 15.52 -1.62 10.02
C ALA A 248 15.95 -0.14 10.14
N ARG A 249 17.16 0.16 9.66
CA ARG A 249 17.74 1.52 9.73
C ARG A 249 18.25 2.07 8.40
N THR A 250 18.42 1.22 7.39
CA THR A 250 19.01 1.60 6.11
C THR A 250 18.13 1.13 4.96
N GLY A 251 18.39 1.65 3.75
CA GLY A 251 17.69 1.23 2.53
C GLY A 251 17.98 -0.21 2.09
N LEU A 252 18.88 -0.93 2.77
CA LEU A 252 19.17 -2.34 2.49
C LEU A 252 17.95 -3.23 2.76
N SER A 253 17.14 -2.91 3.78
CA SER A 253 15.89 -3.63 4.05
C SER A 253 14.97 -3.62 2.83
N ASN A 254 14.86 -2.49 2.13
CA ASN A 254 14.02 -2.38 0.95
C ASN A 254 14.54 -3.20 -0.24
N VAL A 255 15.87 -3.40 -0.33
CA VAL A 255 16.47 -4.24 -1.37
C VAL A 255 16.07 -5.69 -1.15
N PHE A 256 16.13 -6.16 0.10
CA PHE A 256 15.62 -7.48 0.46
C PHE A 256 14.11 -7.59 0.26
N VAL A 257 13.33 -6.57 0.62
CA VAL A 257 11.88 -6.55 0.34
C VAL A 257 11.63 -6.70 -1.16
N ALA A 258 12.29 -5.90 -2.01
CA ALA A 258 12.13 -5.99 -3.46
C ALA A 258 12.54 -7.37 -4.01
N LEU A 259 13.65 -7.93 -3.53
CA LEU A 259 14.11 -9.27 -3.92
C LEU A 259 13.10 -10.35 -3.51
N LEU A 260 12.61 -10.30 -2.26
CA LEU A 260 11.63 -11.25 -1.73
C LEU A 260 10.30 -11.14 -2.48
N PHE A 261 9.84 -9.93 -2.82
CA PHE A 261 8.64 -9.75 -3.64
C PHE A 261 8.83 -10.29 -5.07
N LEU A 262 10.01 -10.09 -5.67
CA LEU A 262 10.34 -10.65 -6.98
C LEU A 262 10.35 -12.19 -6.94
N MET A 263 10.89 -12.78 -5.89
CA MET A 263 10.82 -14.23 -5.66
C MET A 263 9.38 -14.68 -5.41
N ALA A 264 8.61 -13.95 -4.62
CA ALA A 264 7.22 -14.26 -4.28
C ALA A 264 6.31 -14.32 -5.53
N MET A 265 6.62 -13.60 -6.60
CA MET A 265 5.89 -13.70 -7.87
C MET A 265 5.87 -15.13 -8.43
N PHE A 266 6.96 -15.89 -8.28
CA PHE A 266 7.03 -17.29 -8.69
C PHE A 266 6.23 -18.21 -7.77
N PHE A 267 6.09 -17.83 -6.49
CA PHE A 267 5.30 -18.54 -5.49
C PHE A 267 3.85 -18.04 -5.41
N SER A 268 3.37 -17.28 -6.41
CA SER A 268 1.98 -16.80 -6.43
C SER A 268 0.91 -17.89 -6.21
N PRO A 269 1.08 -19.16 -6.63
CA PRO A 269 0.08 -20.21 -6.36
C PRO A 269 -0.02 -20.61 -4.89
N ILE A 270 0.97 -20.26 -4.07
CA ILE A 270 0.95 -20.48 -2.61
C ILE A 270 0.17 -19.39 -1.89
N ALA A 271 0.14 -18.18 -2.47
CA ALA A 271 -0.54 -17.02 -1.91
C ALA A 271 -1.97 -16.81 -2.47
N GLY A 272 -2.41 -17.69 -3.37
CA GLY A 272 -3.68 -17.61 -4.11
C GLY A 272 -4.88 -18.16 -3.34
#